data_AF-A0A7C5HA82-F1
#
_entry.id   AF-A0A7C5HA82-F1
#
_cell.length_a   1.000
_cell.length_b   1.000
_cell.length_c   1.000
_cell.angle_alpha   90.00
_cell.angle_beta   90.00
_cell.angle_gamma   90.00
#
_symmetry.space_group_name_H-M   'P 1'
#
loop_
_entity.id
_entity.type
_entity.pdbx_description
1 polymer ?
#
loop_
_entity_poly.entity_id
_entity_poly.type
_entity_poly.pdbx_seq_one_letter_code
_entity_poly.pdbx_strand_id
1 'polypeptide(L)' 'MLVSVPATSANLGPGFDTLGLSINLRNEIVIKQSRFLSVSTKGEGASNPKIKRNSMFLNI' A
#
# COMPACT_ATOMS: atom_id res chain seq x y z
N MET A 1 -2.99 14.81 4.31
CA MET A 1 -2.09 13.92 5.06
C MET A 1 -1.32 13.06 4.07
N LEU A 2 -0.01 12.87 4.28
CA LEU A 2 0.82 11.94 3.51
C LEU A 2 1.14 10.74 4.40
N VAL A 3 0.91 9.52 3.89
CA VAL A 3 1.33 8.27 4.52
C VAL A 3 2.34 7.60 3.59
N SER A 4 3.52 7.27 4.12
CA SER A 4 4.57 6.56 3.38
C SER A 4 4.82 5.21 4.01
N VAL A 5 4.56 4.13 3.26
CA VAL A 5 4.63 2.74 3.75
C VAL A 5 5.79 2.03 3.05
N PRO A 6 6.79 1.51 3.79
CA PRO A 6 7.86 0.72 3.19
C PRO A 6 7.36 -0.66 2.78
N ALA A 7 7.91 -1.19 1.70
CA ALA A 7 7.82 -2.59 1.35
C ALA A 7 8.59 -3.43 2.38
N THR A 8 8.21 -4.70 2.48
CA THR A 8 8.82 -5.65 3.41
C THR A 8 9.27 -6.92 2.69
N SER A 9 10.30 -7.55 3.23
CA SER A 9 10.67 -8.93 2.95
C SER A 9 10.40 -9.78 4.19
N ALA A 10 9.87 -10.99 4.01
CA ALA A 10 9.52 -11.90 5.10
C ALA A 10 10.43 -13.14 5.10
N ASN A 11 10.31 -13.95 6.16
CA ASN A 11 10.95 -15.26 6.37
C ASN A 11 12.47 -15.24 6.58
N LEU A 12 13.23 -14.41 5.85
CA LEU A 12 14.69 -14.21 5.99
C LEU A 12 15.47 -15.50 6.32
N GLY A 13 15.32 -16.54 5.49
CA GLY A 13 15.90 -17.86 5.71
C GLY A 13 14.99 -18.73 6.61
N PRO A 14 15.49 -19.30 7.73
CA PRO A 14 14.73 -20.18 8.60
C PRO A 14 13.67 -19.46 9.45
N GLY A 15 13.55 -18.13 9.35
CA GLY A 15 12.65 -17.30 10.15
C GLY A 15 11.19 -17.29 9.68
N PHE A 16 10.68 -18.45 9.25
CA PHE A 16 9.31 -18.62 8.79
C PHE A 16 8.30 -18.05 9.80
N ASP A 17 7.35 -17.26 9.32
CA ASP A 17 6.30 -16.61 10.11
C ASP A 17 6.79 -15.80 11.33
N THR A 18 8.06 -15.37 11.34
CA THR A 18 8.64 -14.60 12.47
C THR A 18 9.47 -13.42 12.00
N LEU A 19 10.37 -13.61 11.04
CA LEU A 19 11.30 -12.58 10.60
C LEU A 19 10.71 -11.73 9.48
N GLY A 20 10.86 -10.41 9.61
CA GLY A 20 10.50 -9.44 8.59
C GLY A 20 11.49 -8.26 8.57
N LEU A 21 11.78 -7.76 7.37
CA LEU A 21 12.67 -6.62 7.15
C LEU A 21 11.96 -5.57 6.30
N SER A 22 11.90 -4.33 6.77
CA SER A 22 11.50 -3.20 5.94
C SER A 22 12.62 -2.79 5.00
N ILE A 23 12.28 -2.47 3.76
CA ILE A 23 13.24 -2.04 2.75
C ILE A 23 12.88 -0.65 2.25
N ASN A 24 13.87 0.05 1.69
CA ASN A 24 13.69 1.42 1.19
C ASN A 24 13.04 1.47 -0.21
N LEU A 25 11.92 0.78 -0.35
CA LEU A 25 10.99 0.84 -1.48
C LEU A 25 9.62 1.18 -0.90
N ARG A 26 8.91 2.19 -1.40
CA ARG A 26 7.78 2.77 -0.67
C ARG A 26 6.56 2.99 -1.56
N ASN A 27 5.39 2.81 -0.94
CA ASN A 27 4.14 3.34 -1.43
C ASN A 27 3.82 4.65 -0.70
N GLU A 28 3.35 5.65 -1.45
CA GLU A 28 2.93 6.93 -0.91
C GLU A 28 1.44 7.14 -1.14
N ILE A 29 0.73 7.51 -0.08
CA ILE A 29 -0.71 7.71 -0.08
C ILE A 29 -0.99 9.14 0.37
N VAL A 30 -1.60 9.92 -0.52
CA VAL A 30 -1.97 11.31 -0.25
C VAL A 30 -3.47 11.39 -0.01
N ILE A 31 -3.86 11.73 1.21
CA ILE A 31 -5.26 11.83 1.64
C ILE A 31 -5.64 13.30 1.79
N LYS A 32 -6.77 13.68 1.17
CA LYS A 32 -7.35 15.02 1.21
C LYS A 32 -8.83 14.91 1.53
N GLN A 33 -9.36 15.86 2.31
CA GLN A 33 -10.80 15.95 2.52
C GLN A 33 -11.51 16.22 1.18
N SER A 34 -12.64 15.55 0.97
CA SER A 34 -13.44 15.64 -0.23
C SER A 34 -14.90 15.37 0.09
N ARG A 35 -15.81 15.94 -0.69
CA ARG A 35 -17.26 15.66 -0.60
C ARG A 35 -17.63 14.30 -1.19
N PHE A 36 -16.76 13.76 -2.06
CA PHE A 36 -16.96 12.49 -2.75
C PHE A 36 -15.71 11.62 -2.64
N LEU A 37 -15.90 10.31 -2.54
CA LEU A 37 -14.81 9.35 -2.60
C LEU A 37 -14.21 9.35 -4.02
N SER A 38 -12.90 9.59 -4.10
CA SER A 38 -12.14 9.51 -5.35
C SER A 38 -10.79 8.86 -5.07
N VAL A 39 -10.46 7.86 -5.88
CA VAL A 39 -9.23 7.09 -5.76
C VAL A 39 -8.49 7.13 -7.08
N SER A 40 -7.22 7.53 -7.03
CA SER A 40 -6.32 7.51 -8.17
C SER A 40 -5.03 6.82 -7.80
N THR A 41 -4.49 6.04 -8.72
CA THR A 41 -3.26 5.25 -8.54
C THR A 41 -2.29 5.59 -9.67
N LYS A 42 -1.00 5.55 -9.37
CA LYS A 42 0.09 5.79 -10.32
C LYS A 42 1.22 4.79 -10.04
N GLY A 43 1.98 4.44 -11.06
CA GLY A 43 3.10 3.50 -10.96
C GLY A 43 2.67 2.04 -11.11
N GLU A 44 3.34 1.16 -10.36
CA GLU A 44 3.12 -0.29 -10.38
C GLU A 44 1.67 -0.63 -10.02
N GLY A 45 1.07 -1.57 -10.75
CA GLY A 45 -0.31 -1.99 -10.52
C GLY A 45 -1.39 -0.96 -10.85
N ALA A 46 -1.08 0.25 -11.33
CA ALA A 46 -2.08 1.32 -11.51
C ALA A 46 -3.22 0.97 -12.49
N SER A 47 -2.95 0.11 -13.48
CA SER A 47 -3.93 -0.42 -14.42
C SER A 47 -4.77 -1.56 -13.85
N ASN A 48 -4.44 -2.08 -12.67
CA ASN A 48 -5.14 -3.20 -12.06
C ASN A 48 -6.51 -2.73 -11.51
N PRO A 49 -7.63 -3.20 -12.10
CA PRO A 49 -8.96 -2.77 -11.69
C PRO A 49 -9.31 -3.21 -10.26
N LYS A 50 -8.63 -4.22 -9.71
CA LYS A 50 -8.88 -4.69 -8.33
C LYS A 50 -8.48 -3.65 -7.28
N ILE A 51 -7.44 -2.86 -7.55
CA ILE A 51 -6.97 -1.82 -6.62
C ILE A 51 -8.03 -0.72 -6.42
N LYS A 52 -8.82 -0.41 -7.45
CA LYS A 52 -9.84 0.65 -7.39
C LYS A 52 -11.15 0.22 -6.71
N ARG A 53 -11.45 -1.08 -6.63
CA ARG A 53 -12.76 -1.57 -6.16
C ARG A 53 -12.76 -2.14 -4.75
N ASN A 54 -11.62 -2.59 -4.22
CA ASN A 54 -11.61 -3.33 -2.96
C ASN A 54 -10.25 -3.27 -2.22
N SER A 55 -9.68 -2.07 -2.13
CA SER A 55 -8.49 -1.88 -1.30
C SER A 55 -8.89 -1.93 0.18
N MET A 56 -8.25 -2.77 0.99
CA MET A 56 -8.48 -2.85 2.45
C MET A 56 -8.39 -1.49 3.16
N PHE A 57 -7.69 -0.51 2.56
CA PHE A 57 -7.56 0.86 3.07
C PHE A 57 -8.75 1.79 2.77
N LEU A 58 -9.74 1.33 1.98
CA LEU A 58 -10.91 2.13 1.56
C LEU A 58 -12.19 1.80 2.33
N ASN A 59 -12.17 0.81 3.23
CA ASN A 59 -13.26 0.54 4.17
C ASN A 59 -13.17 1.49 5.38
N ILE A 60 -13.38 2.78 5.15
CA ILE A 60 -13.49 3.82 6.19
C ILE A 60 -14.92 4.37 6.17
#